data_AF-A0A7U4LF88-F1
#
_entry.id   AF-A0A7U4LF88-F1
#
_cell.length_a   1.000
_cell.length_b   1.000
_cell.length_c   1.000
_cell.angle_alpha   90.00
_cell.angle_beta   90.00
_cell.angle_gamma   90.00
#
_symmetry.space_group_name_H-M   'P 1'
#
loop_
_entity.id
_entity.type
_entity.pdbx_description
1 polymer ?
#
loop_
_entity_poly.entity_id
_entity_poly.type
_entity_poly.pdbx_seq_one_letter_code
_entity_poly.pdbx_strand_id
1 'polypeptide(L)' 'MADVVDHAQRLAEAHLARSLAAARVPVVAGVPGICGDCGEDSARLVDGLCAPCREPNPRLPRRF' A
#
# COMPACT_ATOMS: atom_id res chain seq x y z
N MET A 1 37.84 9.34 -9.78
CA MET A 1 37.22 10.00 -10.95
C MET A 1 35.83 9.44 -11.07
N ALA A 2 34.81 10.29 -11.12
CA ALA A 2 33.45 9.82 -11.35
C ALA A 2 33.25 9.56 -12.84
N ASP A 3 32.86 8.35 -13.21
CA ASP A 3 32.56 8.01 -14.61
C ASP A 3 31.06 8.17 -14.93
N VAL A 4 30.66 7.74 -16.12
CA VAL A 4 29.26 7.81 -16.56
C VAL A 4 28.37 6.91 -15.70
N VAL A 5 28.89 5.80 -15.19
CA VAL A 5 28.18 4.87 -14.32
C VAL A 5 27.90 5.55 -12.98
N ASP A 6 28.90 6.21 -12.40
CA ASP A 6 28.74 6.99 -11.16
C ASP A 6 27.69 8.10 -11.30
N HIS A 7 27.64 8.75 -12.47
CA HIS A 7 26.62 9.77 -12.74
C HIS A 7 25.22 9.16 -12.88
N ALA A 8 25.08 8.05 -13.60
CA ALA A 8 23.81 7.36 -13.77
C ALA A 8 23.24 6.85 -12.43
N GLN A 9 24.09 6.30 -11.56
CA GLN A 9 23.69 5.84 -10.23
C GLN A 9 23.13 6.96 -9.37
N ARG A 10 23.79 8.12 -9.31
CA ARG A 10 23.30 9.28 -8.55
C ARG A 10 21.94 9.76 -9.03
N LEU A 11 21.71 9.75 -10.35
CA LEU A 11 20.39 10.08 -10.90
C LEU A 11 19.34 9.05 -10.47
N ALA A 12 19.63 7.76 -10.61
CA ALA A 12 18.71 6.69 -10.22
C ALA A 12 18.32 6.77 -8.74
N GLU A 13 19.29 7.01 -7.85
CA GLU A 13 19.05 7.20 -6.41
C GLU A 13 18.15 8.42 -6.13
N ALA A 14 18.43 9.56 -6.78
CA ALA A 14 17.60 10.75 -6.64
C ALA A 14 16.17 10.53 -7.17
N HIS A 15 16.01 9.80 -8.27
CA HIS A 15 14.70 9.43 -8.79
C HIS A 15 13.95 8.49 -7.83
N LEU A 16 14.62 7.46 -7.30
CA LEU A 16 14.03 6.54 -6.34
C LEU A 16 13.57 7.25 -5.08
N ALA A 17 14.43 8.10 -4.50
CA ALA A 17 14.10 8.84 -3.28
C ALA A 17 12.86 9.73 -3.47
N ARG A 18 12.77 10.45 -4.59
CA ARG A 18 11.60 11.27 -4.93
C ARG A 18 10.33 10.43 -5.09
N SER A 19 10.42 9.32 -5.81
CA SER A 19 9.28 8.43 -6.03
C SER A 19 8.76 7.81 -4.72
N LEU A 20 9.67 7.36 -3.85
CA LEU A 20 9.30 6.82 -2.53
C LEU A 20 8.67 7.89 -1.64
N ALA A 21 9.20 9.11 -1.64
CA ALA A 21 8.62 10.21 -0.87
C ALA A 21 7.19 10.55 -1.34
N ALA A 22 6.96 10.57 -2.66
CA ALA A 22 5.64 10.84 -3.23
C ALA A 22 4.62 9.71 -3.02
N ALA A 23 5.07 8.45 -3.01
CA ALA A 23 4.19 7.28 -2.85
C ALA A 23 3.87 6.94 -1.38
N ARG A 24 4.56 7.54 -0.41
CA ARG A 24 4.31 7.29 1.01
C ARG A 24 2.93 7.83 1.40
N VAL A 25 2.06 6.92 1.82
CA VAL A 25 0.74 7.22 2.38
C VAL A 25 0.66 6.71 3.82
N PRO A 26 -0.06 7.40 4.72
CA PRO A 26 -0.28 6.89 6.06
C PRO A 26 -1.09 5.59 5.99
N VAL A 27 -0.56 4.52 6.59
CA VAL A 27 -1.21 3.22 6.66
C VAL A 27 -1.82 3.06 8.05
N VAL A 28 -3.14 3.19 8.16
CA VAL A 28 -3.86 3.08 9.43
C VAL A 28 -3.74 1.66 9.99
N ALA A 29 -3.34 1.53 11.25
CA ALA A 29 -3.32 0.25 11.95
C ALA A 29 -4.76 -0.28 12.07
N GLY A 30 -4.96 -1.57 11.81
CA GLY A 30 -6.26 -2.19 11.95
C GLY A 30 -6.35 -3.06 13.19
N VAL A 31 -7.59 -3.43 13.55
CA VAL A 31 -7.89 -4.33 14.66
C VAL A 31 -8.42 -5.66 14.13
N PRO A 32 -8.15 -6.80 14.79
CA PRO A 32 -8.74 -8.08 14.40
C PRO A 32 -10.24 -8.14 14.74
N GLY A 33 -11.03 -8.83 13.93
CA GLY A 33 -12.44 -9.11 14.19
C GLY A 33 -13.27 -9.35 12.92
N ILE A 34 -14.59 -9.31 13.09
CA ILE A 34 -15.56 -9.52 12.00
C ILE A 34 -15.83 -8.23 11.22
N CYS A 35 -15.77 -8.31 9.89
CA CYS A 35 -16.09 -7.21 8.98
C CYS A 35 -17.58 -6.84 9.02
N GLY A 36 -17.89 -5.54 9.15
CA GLY A 36 -19.27 -5.05 9.19
C GLY A 36 -20.03 -5.12 7.86
N ASP A 37 -19.34 -5.32 6.73
CA ASP A 37 -19.96 -5.39 5.40
C ASP A 37 -20.16 -6.86 4.96
N CYS A 38 -19.06 -7.62 4.83
CA CYS A 38 -19.12 -9.00 4.36
C CYS A 38 -19.29 -10.06 5.45
N GLY A 39 -19.21 -9.69 6.75
CA GLY A 39 -19.36 -10.65 7.86
C GLY A 39 -18.21 -11.64 8.02
N GLU A 40 -17.11 -11.51 7.27
CA GLU A 40 -15.94 -12.39 7.42
C GLU A 40 -15.00 -11.94 8.53
N ASP A 41 -14.33 -12.90 9.16
CA ASP A 41 -13.23 -12.64 10.09
C ASP A 41 -11.99 -12.12 9.36
N SER A 42 -11.37 -11.08 9.92
CA SER A 42 -10.19 -10.45 9.38
C SER A 42 -9.24 -10.02 10.49
N ALA A 43 -7.96 -10.34 10.32
CA ALA A 43 -6.91 -9.90 11.26
C ALA A 43 -6.71 -8.37 11.25
N ARG A 44 -7.20 -7.66 10.23
CA ARG A 44 -7.00 -6.22 10.06
C ARG A 44 -8.23 -5.53 9.48
N LEU A 45 -9.09 -5.08 10.36
CA LEU A 45 -10.18 -4.16 10.09
C LEU A 45 -9.73 -2.72 10.29
N VAL A 46 -10.04 -1.86 9.33
CA VAL A 46 -9.90 -0.40 9.47
C VAL A 46 -11.30 0.17 9.35
N ASP A 47 -11.72 0.98 10.32
CA ASP A 47 -13.10 1.49 10.44
C ASP A 47 -14.18 0.39 10.37
N GLY A 48 -13.87 -0.79 10.94
CA GLY A 48 -14.78 -1.95 10.95
C GLY A 48 -14.85 -2.72 9.64
N LEU A 49 -14.04 -2.36 8.63
CA LEU A 49 -14.07 -2.97 7.30
C LEU A 49 -12.77 -3.70 6.96
N CYS A 50 -12.91 -4.89 6.38
CA CYS A 50 -11.78 -5.66 5.85
C CYS A 50 -11.25 -5.03 4.55
N ALA A 51 -10.00 -5.36 4.19
CA ALA A 51 -9.33 -4.81 3.01
C ALA A 51 -10.13 -4.87 1.70
N PRO A 52 -10.72 -6.01 1.30
CA PRO A 52 -11.46 -6.07 0.04
C PRO A 52 -12.77 -5.27 0.06
N CYS A 53 -13.41 -5.08 1.22
CA CYS A 53 -14.64 -4.30 1.34
C CYS A 53 -14.38 -2.79 1.28
N ARG A 54 -13.35 -2.31 2.01
CA ARG A 54 -13.01 -0.88 2.04
C ARG A 54 -12.25 -0.38 0.80
N GLU A 55 -11.43 -1.24 0.20
CA GLU A 55 -10.59 -0.95 -0.96
C GLU A 55 -10.96 -1.91 -2.11
N PRO A 56 -12.11 -1.70 -2.77
CA PRO A 56 -12.54 -2.59 -3.85
C PRO A 56 -11.55 -2.54 -5.01
N ASN A 57 -10.95 -3.70 -5.31
CA ASN A 57 -10.02 -3.84 -6.42
C ASN A 57 -10.76 -4.46 -7.62
N PRO A 58 -10.80 -3.81 -8.79
CA PRO A 58 -11.51 -4.36 -9.96
C PRO A 58 -10.94 -5.70 -10.46
N ARG A 59 -9.72 -6.08 -10.04
CA ARG A 59 -9.10 -7.37 -10.36
C ARG A 59 -9.41 -8.48 -9.37
N LEU A 60 -10.04 -8.18 -8.23
CA LEU A 60 -10.40 -9.18 -7.22
C LEU A 60 -11.91 -9.09 -6.98
N PRO A 61 -12.67 -10.19 -7.14
CA PRO A 61 -14.10 -10.15 -6.84
C PRO A 61 -14.32 -9.76 -5.38
N ARG A 62 -15.40 -9.00 -5.11
CA ARG A 62 -15.86 -8.79 -3.73
C ARG A 62 -16.16 -10.15 -3.11
N ARG A 63 -15.98 -10.25 -1.78
CA ARG A 63 -16.13 -11.52 -1.09
C ARG A 63 -17.58 -12.00 -0.98
N PHE A 64 -18.56 -11.16 -1.33
CA PHE A 64 -19.98 -11.48 -1.53
C PHE A 64 -20.56 -10.61 -2.65
#